data_AF-X1IB74-F1
#
_entry.id   AF-X1IB74-F1
#
_cell.length_a   1.000
_cell.length_b   1.000
_cell.length_c   1.000
_cell.angle_alpha   90.00
_cell.angle_beta   90.00
_cell.angle_gamma   90.00
#
_symmetry.space_group_name_H-M   'P 1'
#
loop_
_entity.id
_entity.type
_entity.pdbx_description
1 polymer ?
#
loop_
_entity_poly.entity_id
_entity_poly.type
_entity_poly.pdbx_seq_one_letter_code
_entity_poly.pdbx_strand_id
1 'polypeptide(L)'
;IQKGIAEAITGIVLGILLITMVDAFAKDGTLPGYSVWLFGLISIIANLATINSFRYGGALYAIGWLLGSLLLRDLLGPADIIFNIVGPIVILILRAWFWIKDIRS
;
A
#
# COMPACT_ATOMS: atom_id res chain seq x y z
N ILE A 1 1.92 17.55 12.00
CA ILE A 1 3.04 16.92 11.25
C ILE A 1 3.55 15.67 11.97
N GLN A 2 4.01 15.75 13.23
CA GLN A 2 4.51 14.58 13.98
C GLN A 2 3.52 13.40 14.09
N LYS A 3 2.23 13.64 14.40
CA LYS A 3 1.22 12.56 14.45
C LYS A 3 1.02 11.85 13.10
N GLY A 4 0.97 12.59 12.00
CA GLY A 4 0.77 12.01 10.67
C GLY A 4 1.98 11.23 10.15
N ILE A 5 3.20 11.60 10.57
CA ILE A 5 4.42 10.82 10.26
C ILE A 5 4.42 9.52 11.06
N ALA A 6 4.08 9.56 12.35
CA ALA A 6 3.99 8.37 13.18
C ALA A 6 2.96 7.35 12.63
N GLU A 7 1.77 7.82 12.25
CA GLU A 7 0.74 6.98 11.64
C GLU A 7 1.20 6.36 10.31
N ALA A 8 1.89 7.13 9.46
CA ALA A 8 2.43 6.62 8.21
C ALA A 8 3.49 5.53 8.44
N ILE A 9 4.39 5.73 9.41
CA ILE A 9 5.40 4.74 9.79
C ILE A 9 4.74 3.47 10.34
N THR A 10 3.76 3.60 11.24
CA THR A 10 3.03 2.45 11.78
C THR A 10 2.33 1.66 10.68
N GLY A 11 1.68 2.33 9.73
CA GLY A 11 1.05 1.67 8.59
C GLY A 11 2.04 0.91 7.70
N ILE A 12 3.20 1.52 7.40
CA ILE A 12 4.27 0.86 6.63
C ILE A 12 4.78 -0.39 7.35
N VAL A 13 5.08 -0.28 8.66
CA VAL A 13 5.59 -1.40 9.46
C VAL A 13 4.59 -2.55 9.53
N LEU A 14 3.31 -2.26 9.79
CA LEU A 14 2.27 -3.28 9.85
C LEU A 14 2.00 -3.92 8.48
N GLY A 15 2.05 -3.13 7.40
CA GLY A 15 1.92 -3.64 6.04
C GLY A 15 3.05 -4.60 5.66
N ILE A 16 4.29 -4.26 5.97
CA ILE A 16 5.44 -5.15 5.76
C ILE A 16 5.28 -6.43 6.57
N LEU A 17 4.94 -6.33 7.86
CA LEU A 17 4.71 -7.49 8.72
C LEU A 17 3.65 -8.44 8.15
N LEU A 18 2.51 -7.90 7.69
CA LEU A 18 1.45 -8.69 7.09
C LEU A 18 1.91 -9.43 5.83
N ILE A 19 2.61 -8.75 4.91
CA ILE A 19 3.11 -9.35 3.67
C ILE A 19 4.10 -10.48 3.99
N THR A 20 5.04 -10.24 4.90
CA THR A 20 6.03 -11.25 5.30
C THR A 20 5.38 -12.47 5.96
N MET A 21 4.35 -12.26 6.79
CA MET A 21 3.61 -13.36 7.40
C MET A 21 2.85 -14.18 6.35
N VAL A 22 2.19 -13.52 5.40
CA VAL A 22 1.45 -14.21 4.32
C VAL A 22 2.38 -15.02 3.43
N ASP A 23 3.55 -14.47 3.06
CA ASP A 23 4.55 -15.18 2.25
C ASP A 23 5.15 -16.38 3.01
N ALA A 24 5.44 -16.23 4.31
CA ALA A 24 5.91 -17.32 5.15
C ALA A 24 4.89 -18.47 5.23
N PHE A 25 3.61 -18.16 5.45
CA PHE A 25 2.55 -19.16 5.50
C PHE A 25 2.23 -19.80 4.14
N ALA A 26 2.41 -19.05 3.04
CA ALA A 26 2.28 -19.61 1.70
C ALA A 26 3.40 -20.63 1.39
N LYS A 27 4.64 -20.32 1.79
CA LYS A 27 5.79 -21.21 1.62
C LYS A 27 5.73 -22.47 2.48
N ASP A 28 5.17 -22.36 3.68
CA ASP A 28 5.01 -23.48 4.61
C ASP A 28 3.77 -24.35 4.28
N GLY A 29 3.04 -24.03 3.21
CA GLY A 29 1.87 -24.79 2.75
C GLY A 29 0.63 -24.64 3.64
N THR A 30 0.70 -23.84 4.70
CA THR A 30 -0.41 -23.57 5.62
C THR A 30 -1.51 -22.75 4.96
N LEU A 31 -1.16 -21.93 3.96
CA LEU A 31 -2.09 -21.08 3.22
C LEU A 31 -2.27 -21.57 1.78
N PRO A 32 -3.47 -22.00 1.37
CA PRO A 32 -3.73 -22.39 -0.01
C PRO A 32 -3.55 -21.19 -0.96
N GLY A 33 -3.03 -21.44 -2.16
CA GLY A 33 -2.56 -20.38 -3.08
C GLY A 33 -3.60 -19.32 -3.48
N TYR A 34 -4.90 -19.61 -3.39
CA TYR A 34 -5.96 -18.61 -3.61
C TYR A 34 -6.02 -17.56 -2.50
N SER A 35 -5.58 -17.89 -1.29
CA SER A 35 -5.59 -16.99 -0.14
C SER A 35 -4.56 -15.87 -0.30
N VAL A 36 -3.46 -16.10 -1.01
CA VAL A 36 -2.44 -15.09 -1.33
C VAL A 36 -3.06 -13.95 -2.14
N TRP A 37 -3.87 -14.29 -3.15
CA TRP A 37 -4.63 -13.32 -3.94
C TRP A 37 -5.66 -12.56 -3.10
N LEU A 38 -6.31 -13.24 -2.16
CA LEU A 38 -7.28 -12.64 -1.25
C LEU A 38 -6.61 -11.62 -0.30
N PHE A 39 -5.44 -11.97 0.25
CA PHE A 39 -4.64 -11.07 1.08
C PHE A 39 -4.08 -9.88 0.29
N GLY A 40 -3.68 -10.09 -0.97
CA GLY A 40 -3.33 -9.01 -1.88
C GLY A 40 -4.49 -8.03 -2.11
N LEU A 41 -5.69 -8.56 -2.36
CA LEU A 41 -6.90 -7.75 -2.54
C LEU A 41 -7.27 -6.97 -1.28
N ILE A 42 -7.24 -7.63 -0.11
CA ILE A 42 -7.49 -6.99 1.19
C ILE A 42 -6.46 -5.89 1.45
N SER A 43 -5.20 -6.13 1.11
CA SER A 43 -4.12 -5.15 1.28
C SER A 43 -4.35 -3.90 0.42
N ILE A 44 -4.80 -4.07 -0.83
CA ILE A 44 -5.16 -2.95 -1.71
C ILE A 44 -6.32 -2.14 -1.12
N ILE A 45 -7.38 -2.81 -0.65
CA ILE A 45 -8.54 -2.15 -0.04
C ILE A 45 -8.14 -1.40 1.25
N ALA A 46 -7.33 -2.03 2.10
CA ALA A 46 -6.82 -1.43 3.33
C ALA A 46 -5.95 -0.21 3.04
N ASN A 47 -5.08 -0.29 2.03
CA ASN A 47 -4.26 0.84 1.60
C ASN A 47 -5.12 2.00 1.06
N LEU A 48 -6.12 1.72 0.22
CA LEU A 48 -7.06 2.72 -0.28
C LEU A 48 -7.83 3.41 0.86
N ALA A 49 -8.35 2.62 1.81
CA ALA A 49 -9.04 3.13 2.99
C ALA A 49 -8.13 4.01 3.86
N THR A 50 -6.90 3.56 4.10
CA THR A 50 -5.88 4.30 4.85
C THR A 50 -5.56 5.64 4.18
N ILE A 51 -5.31 5.62 2.86
CA ILE A 51 -4.96 6.82 2.11
C ILE A 51 -6.12 7.83 2.12
N ASN A 52 -7.36 7.38 1.97
CA ASN A 52 -8.54 8.26 2.02
C ASN A 52 -8.87 8.77 3.44
N SER A 53 -8.59 7.97 4.48
CA SER A 53 -8.85 8.37 5.86
C SER A 53 -7.93 9.50 6.34
N PHE A 54 -6.71 9.59 5.80
CA PHE A 54 -5.74 10.61 6.20
C PHE A 54 -5.66 11.75 5.20
N ARG A 55 -6.09 12.98 5.57
CA ARG A 55 -6.11 14.17 4.70
C ARG A 55 -4.73 14.65 4.21
N TYR A 56 -3.68 14.48 5.01
CA TYR A 56 -2.29 14.82 4.63
C TYR A 56 -1.35 13.61 4.66
N GLY A 57 -1.55 12.69 5.61
CA GLY A 57 -0.71 11.50 5.77
C GLY A 57 -0.84 10.48 4.65
N GLY A 58 -1.99 10.42 3.97
CA GLY A 58 -2.21 9.40 2.94
C GLY A 58 -1.37 9.61 1.67
N ALA A 59 -0.97 10.84 1.33
CA ALA A 59 -0.01 11.06 0.25
C ALA A 59 1.39 10.56 0.64
N LEU A 60 1.80 10.85 1.87
CA LEU A 60 3.06 10.36 2.43
C LEU A 60 3.08 8.83 2.50
N TYR A 61 1.95 8.23 2.88
CA TYR A 61 1.75 6.78 2.92
C TYR A 61 1.85 6.16 1.52
N ALA A 62 1.18 6.74 0.52
CA ALA A 62 1.26 6.26 -0.86
C ALA A 62 2.69 6.36 -1.43
N ILE A 63 3.43 7.42 -1.09
CA ILE A 63 4.86 7.55 -1.42
C ILE A 63 5.69 6.48 -0.71
N GLY A 64 5.46 6.25 0.58
CA GLY A 64 6.13 5.20 1.35
C GLY A 64 5.85 3.80 0.79
N TRP A 65 4.62 3.55 0.38
CA TRP A 65 4.22 2.31 -0.28
C TRP A 65 4.93 2.16 -1.63
N LEU A 66 4.96 3.21 -2.46
CA LEU A 66 5.68 3.19 -3.74
C LEU A 66 7.18 2.90 -3.54
N LEU A 67 7.83 3.59 -2.60
CA LEU A 67 9.24 3.41 -2.29
C LEU A 67 9.55 2.02 -1.72
N GLY A 68 8.71 1.53 -0.80
CA GLY A 68 8.83 0.17 -0.26
C GLY A 68 8.69 -0.89 -1.35
N SER A 69 7.76 -0.68 -2.28
CA SER A 69 7.54 -1.58 -3.42
C SER A 69 8.70 -1.56 -4.42
N LEU A 70 9.31 -0.39 -4.65
CA LEU A 70 10.52 -0.25 -5.45
C LEU A 70 11.73 -0.95 -4.82
N LEU A 71 11.89 -0.84 -3.49
CA LEU A 71 12.94 -1.52 -2.73
C LEU A 71 12.79 -3.04 -2.75
N LEU A 72 11.55 -3.53 -2.75
CA LEU A 72 11.23 -4.94 -2.75
C LEU A 72 11.01 -5.51 -4.16
N ARG A 73 11.20 -4.73 -5.23
CA ARG A 73 10.79 -5.10 -6.60
C ARG A 73 11.38 -6.43 -7.07
N ASP A 74 12.60 -6.76 -6.64
CA ASP A 74 13.31 -7.96 -7.08
C ASP A 74 12.79 -9.22 -6.36
N LEU A 75 11.98 -9.04 -5.30
CA LEU A 75 11.26 -10.09 -4.56
C LEU A 75 9.79 -10.22 -4.97
N LEU A 76 9.28 -9.29 -5.78
CA LEU A 76 7.89 -9.26 -6.22
C LEU A 76 7.72 -10.01 -7.54
N GLY A 77 6.66 -10.82 -7.63
CA GLY A 77 6.29 -11.45 -8.89
C GLY A 77 5.78 -10.42 -9.92
N PRO A 78 5.69 -10.78 -11.21
CA PRO A 78 5.22 -9.85 -12.26
C PRO A 78 3.84 -9.26 -11.99
N ALA A 79 2.94 -10.05 -11.39
CA ALA A 79 1.61 -9.60 -10.98
C ALA A 79 1.66 -8.64 -9.79
N ASP A 80 2.54 -8.90 -8.82
CA ASP A 80 2.67 -8.09 -7.62
C ASP A 80 3.23 -6.70 -7.92
N ILE A 81 4.10 -6.59 -8.94
CA ILE A 81 4.63 -5.31 -9.43
C ILE A 81 3.49 -4.39 -9.89
N ILE A 82 2.49 -4.93 -10.60
CA ILE A 82 1.35 -4.14 -11.07
C ILE A 82 0.60 -3.54 -9.88
N PHE A 83 0.26 -4.35 -8.89
CA PHE A 83 -0.52 -3.86 -7.74
C PHE A 83 0.28 -2.94 -6.80
N ASN A 84 1.55 -3.24 -6.59
CA ASN A 84 2.38 -2.52 -5.63
C ASN A 84 3.06 -1.27 -6.22
N ILE A 85 3.15 -1.14 -7.55
CA ILE A 85 3.66 0.08 -8.20
C ILE A 85 2.53 0.89 -8.83
N VAL A 86 1.67 0.26 -9.64
CA VAL A 86 0.61 1.00 -10.35
C VAL A 86 -0.46 1.49 -9.38
N GLY A 87 -0.81 0.69 -8.37
CA GLY A 87 -1.79 1.05 -7.33
C GLY A 87 -1.50 2.38 -6.64
N PRO A 88 -0.34 2.54 -5.96
CA PRO A 88 0.01 3.80 -5.30
C PRO A 88 0.15 4.98 -6.26
N ILE A 89 0.62 4.77 -7.51
CA ILE A 89 0.70 5.83 -8.53
C ILE A 89 -0.69 6.36 -8.87
N VAL A 90 -1.65 5.47 -9.18
CA VAL A 90 -3.03 5.86 -9.52
C VAL A 90 -3.67 6.63 -8.37
N ILE A 91 -3.44 6.20 -7.13
CA ILE A 91 -3.98 6.87 -5.95
C ILE A 91 -3.37 8.26 -5.77
N LEU A 92 -2.06 8.42 -5.98
CA LEU A 92 -1.40 9.73 -5.95
C LEU A 92 -1.95 10.67 -7.02
N ILE A 93 -2.20 10.18 -8.24
CA ILE A 93 -2.80 10.96 -9.33
C ILE A 93 -4.21 11.41 -8.97
N LEU A 94 -5.08 10.50 -8.52
CA LEU A 94 -6.44 10.82 -8.12
C LEU A 94 -6.45 11.87 -7.01
N ARG A 95 -5.57 11.71 -6.02
CA ARG A 95 -5.48 12.65 -4.90
C ARG A 95 -4.96 14.02 -5.32
N ALA A 96 -3.96 14.09 -6.19
CA ALA A 96 -3.49 15.34 -6.77
C ALA A 96 -4.61 16.04 -7.54
N TRP A 97 -5.41 15.29 -8.31
CA TRP A 97 -6.58 15.80 -9.01
C TRP A 97 -7.61 16.41 -8.04
N PHE A 98 -7.97 15.67 -6.98
CA PHE A 98 -8.94 16.17 -5.98
C PHE A 98 -8.45 17.43 -5.28
N TRP A 99 -7.17 17.51 -4.90
CA TRP A 99 -6.59 18.74 -4.32
C TRP A 99 -6.62 19.93 -5.29
N ILE A 100 -6.28 19.72 -6.57
CA ILE A 100 -6.35 20.78 -7.58
C ILE A 100 -7.78 21.29 -7.73
N LYS A 101 -8.77 20.40 -7.65
CA LYS A 101 -10.19 20.75 -7.76
C LYS A 101 -10.70 21.51 -6.53
N ASP A 102 -10.26 21.12 -5.33
CA ASP A 102 -10.61 21.76 -4.05
C ASP A 102 -10.06 23.20 -3.96
N ILE A 103 -8.87 23.47 -4.54
CA ILE A 103 -8.26 24.82 -4.58
C ILE A 103 -9.02 25.76 -5.54
N ARG A 104 -9.74 25.22 -6.54
CA ARG A 104 -10.44 26.00 -7.57
C ARG A 104 -11.90 26.31 -7.24
N SER A 105 -12.48 25.72 -6.19
CA SER A 105 -13.85 26.00 -5.73
C SER A 105 -13.86 26.96 -4.56
#